data_AF-A0A7V3ZJF9-F1
#
_entry.id   AF-A0A7V3ZJF9-F1
#
_cell.length_a   1.000
_cell.length_b   1.000
_cell.length_c   1.000
_cell.angle_alpha   90.00
_cell.angle_beta   90.00
_cell.angle_gamma   90.00
#
_symmetry.space_group_name_H-M   'P 1'
#
loop_
_entity.id
_entity.type
_entity.pdbx_description
1 polymer ?
#
loop_
_entity_poly.entity_id
_entity_poly.type
_entity_poly.pdbx_seq_one_letter_code
_entity_poly.pdbx_strand_id
1 'polypeptide(L)'
;MFKKILNISLILTVILTILTSFVFAQMSTKEIRDDLKEREFNKLIIGGMRADEIREGGTTDIFVTYVEPKGIIISVKFRTFLPPYEGIKEEDLNLFFSSIWRVFGYGISKYPPTIKLNFYIQLQDTDSLIVEFPIGALLDFFKEKITRAEFLKQCEIWINGEKAEVEGDIIKVLGKEFKMDFTF
;
A
#
# COMPACT_ATOMS: atom_id res chain seq x y z
N MET A 1 -33.12 13.63 -43.47
CA MET A 1 -32.03 12.68 -43.14
C MET A 1 -31.19 13.13 -41.95
N PHE A 2 -30.67 14.37 -41.96
CA PHE A 2 -29.79 14.91 -40.91
C PHE A 2 -30.30 14.78 -39.45
N LYS A 3 -31.57 15.12 -39.17
CA LYS A 3 -32.13 15.03 -37.80
C LYS A 3 -32.12 13.60 -37.22
N LYS A 4 -32.30 12.57 -38.05
CA LYS A 4 -32.27 11.18 -37.59
C LYS A 4 -30.85 10.73 -37.22
N ILE A 5 -29.85 11.16 -37.98
CA ILE A 5 -28.44 10.86 -37.73
C ILE A 5 -27.97 11.55 -36.44
N LEU A 6 -28.35 12.80 -36.24
CA LEU A 6 -28.00 13.56 -35.03
C LEU A 6 -28.58 12.92 -33.75
N ASN A 7 -29.84 12.46 -33.80
CA ASN A 7 -30.47 11.79 -32.66
C ASN A 7 -29.81 10.44 -32.34
N ILE A 8 -29.43 9.67 -33.36
CA ILE A 8 -28.73 8.39 -33.16
C ILE A 8 -27.35 8.63 -32.56
N SER A 9 -26.62 9.64 -33.04
CA SER A 9 -25.31 10.02 -32.48
C SER A 9 -25.42 10.40 -31.01
N LEU A 10 -26.38 11.25 -30.64
CA LEU A 10 -26.59 11.69 -29.25
C LEU A 10 -26.93 10.51 -28.33
N ILE A 11 -27.81 9.60 -28.78
CA ILE A 11 -28.15 8.38 -28.03
C ILE A 11 -26.91 7.51 -27.84
N LEU A 12 -26.09 7.33 -28.88
CA LEU A 12 -24.84 6.58 -28.77
C LEU A 12 -23.87 7.23 -27.78
N THR A 13 -23.73 8.57 -27.78
CA THR A 13 -22.85 9.28 -26.85
C THR A 13 -23.34 9.13 -25.41
N VAL A 14 -24.64 9.24 -25.17
CA VAL A 14 -25.24 9.05 -23.83
C VAL A 14 -25.05 7.61 -23.35
N ILE A 15 -25.29 6.61 -24.21
CA ILE A 15 -25.04 5.20 -23.91
C ILE A 15 -23.54 4.97 -23.63
N LEU A 16 -22.63 5.55 -24.42
CA LEU A 16 -21.19 5.44 -24.18
C LEU A 16 -20.81 6.07 -22.84
N THR A 17 -21.32 7.26 -22.51
CA THR A 17 -21.02 7.92 -21.22
C THR A 17 -21.58 7.14 -20.04
N ILE A 18 -22.77 6.54 -20.16
CA ILE A 18 -23.34 5.71 -19.09
C ILE A 18 -22.52 4.42 -18.96
N LEU A 19 -22.17 3.77 -20.07
CA LEU A 19 -21.34 2.56 -20.06
C LEU A 19 -19.93 2.81 -19.51
N THR A 20 -19.31 3.96 -19.78
CA THR A 20 -18.03 4.32 -19.15
C THR A 20 -18.18 4.71 -17.68
N SER A 21 -19.34 5.23 -17.28
CA SER A 21 -19.65 5.51 -15.86
C SER A 21 -19.76 4.22 -15.03
N PHE A 22 -20.23 3.13 -15.64
CA PHE A 22 -20.33 1.81 -14.99
C PHE A 22 -18.99 1.07 -14.84
N VAL A 23 -17.88 1.58 -15.40
CA VAL A 23 -16.55 0.91 -15.35
C VAL A 23 -15.85 1.07 -13.98
N PHE A 24 -16.36 1.90 -13.07
CA PHE A 24 -15.81 2.06 -11.73
C PHE A 24 -16.90 1.95 -10.66
N ALA A 25 -17.47 0.75 -10.50
CA ALA A 25 -18.10 0.37 -9.24
C ALA A 25 -16.99 0.28 -8.16
N GLN A 26 -16.54 1.43 -7.69
CA GLN A 26 -15.59 1.53 -6.59
C GLN A 26 -16.30 1.16 -5.30
N MET A 27 -15.63 0.37 -4.46
CA MET A 27 -16.17 -0.07 -3.18
C MET A 27 -16.59 1.14 -2.32
N SER A 28 -17.77 1.04 -1.71
CA SER A 28 -18.23 1.97 -0.69
C SER A 28 -17.42 1.84 0.60
N THR A 29 -17.48 2.86 1.46
CA THR A 29 -16.81 2.89 2.77
C THR A 29 -17.15 1.68 3.65
N LYS A 30 -18.39 1.19 3.59
CA LYS A 30 -18.80 -0.01 4.33
C LYS A 30 -18.14 -1.26 3.77
N GLU A 31 -18.17 -1.44 2.45
CA GLU A 31 -17.54 -2.60 1.79
C GLU A 31 -16.04 -2.64 2.03
N ILE A 32 -15.37 -1.48 2.02
CA ILE A 32 -13.95 -1.38 2.36
C ILE A 32 -13.71 -1.88 3.78
N ARG A 33 -14.48 -1.39 4.75
CA ARG A 33 -14.34 -1.82 6.16
C ARG A 33 -14.60 -3.31 6.36
N ASP A 34 -15.56 -3.87 5.62
CA ASP A 34 -15.88 -5.29 5.70
C ASP A 34 -14.78 -6.15 5.03
N ASP A 35 -14.23 -5.74 3.88
CA ASP A 35 -13.07 -6.42 3.26
C ASP A 35 -11.84 -6.41 4.17
N LEU A 36 -11.57 -5.30 4.86
CA LEU A 36 -10.43 -5.19 5.78
C LEU A 36 -10.55 -6.12 7.01
N LYS A 37 -11.76 -6.49 7.45
CA LYS A 37 -11.93 -7.43 8.57
C LYS A 37 -11.55 -8.87 8.21
N GLU A 38 -11.80 -9.25 6.96
CA GLU A 38 -11.60 -10.60 6.46
C GLU A 38 -10.20 -10.81 5.85
N ARG A 39 -9.41 -9.74 5.71
CA ARG A 39 -8.13 -9.77 5.01
C ARG A 39 -7.00 -10.29 5.92
N GLU A 40 -6.17 -11.15 5.36
CA GLU A 40 -5.06 -11.83 6.04
C GLU A 40 -3.82 -10.93 6.22
N PHE A 41 -3.92 -9.94 7.11
CA PHE A 41 -2.82 -9.00 7.40
C PHE A 41 -1.59 -9.66 8.03
N ASN A 42 -1.71 -10.88 8.55
CA ASN A 42 -0.60 -11.72 9.00
C ASN A 42 0.39 -12.10 7.88
N LYS A 43 0.07 -11.82 6.61
CA LYS A 43 0.99 -11.99 5.46
C LYS A 43 1.96 -10.82 5.27
N LEU A 44 1.76 -9.71 5.97
CA LEU A 44 2.69 -8.57 5.96
C LEU A 44 3.99 -8.97 6.67
N ILE A 45 5.14 -8.73 6.03
CA ILE A 45 6.47 -9.06 6.56
C ILE A 45 7.20 -7.75 6.84
N ILE A 46 7.76 -7.59 8.03
CA ILE A 46 8.49 -6.39 8.45
C ILE A 46 9.69 -6.85 9.28
N GLY A 47 10.89 -6.38 8.97
CA GLY A 47 12.06 -6.52 9.87
C GLY A 47 12.69 -7.92 9.91
N GLY A 48 12.79 -8.62 8.77
CA GLY A 48 13.45 -9.93 8.68
C GLY A 48 12.70 -11.09 9.33
N MET A 49 11.71 -10.83 10.19
CA MET A 49 10.85 -11.84 10.78
C MET A 49 9.88 -12.37 9.75
N ARG A 50 10.10 -13.62 9.34
CA ARG A 50 9.06 -14.35 8.64
C ARG A 50 7.91 -14.66 9.61
N ALA A 51 6.69 -14.75 9.10
CA ALA A 51 5.51 -15.10 9.91
C ALA A 51 5.64 -16.46 10.64
N ASP A 52 6.56 -17.32 10.19
CA ASP A 52 6.97 -18.58 10.82
C ASP A 52 7.87 -18.39 12.06
N GLU A 53 8.71 -17.37 12.13
CA GLU A 53 9.51 -17.04 13.33
C GLU A 53 8.66 -16.36 14.41
N ILE A 54 7.54 -15.74 14.00
CA ILE A 54 6.46 -15.27 14.89
C ILE A 54 5.77 -16.48 15.58
N ARG A 55 5.81 -17.69 15.01
CA ARG A 55 5.23 -18.89 15.65
C ARG A 55 6.07 -19.42 16.83
N GLU A 56 7.34 -19.04 16.94
CA GLU A 56 8.23 -19.45 18.04
C GLU A 56 8.32 -18.41 19.18
N GLY A 57 7.38 -17.45 19.26
CA GLY A 57 7.20 -16.59 20.45
C GLY A 57 7.07 -15.09 20.18
N GLY A 58 7.22 -14.64 18.94
CA GLY A 58 6.89 -13.27 18.54
C GLY A 58 5.38 -13.07 18.49
N THR A 59 4.83 -12.04 19.13
CA THR A 59 3.44 -11.61 18.84
C THR A 59 3.48 -10.25 18.17
N THR A 60 2.83 -10.14 17.01
CA THR A 60 2.66 -8.88 16.29
C THR A 60 1.20 -8.48 16.41
N ASP A 61 0.94 -7.32 16.99
CA ASP A 61 -0.38 -6.71 16.94
C ASP A 61 -0.51 -5.93 15.64
N ILE A 62 -1.50 -6.29 14.82
CA ILE A 62 -1.86 -5.52 13.62
C ILE A 62 -3.27 -4.97 13.83
N PHE A 63 -3.37 -3.65 13.84
CA PHE A 63 -4.64 -2.93 13.86
C PHE A 63 -4.90 -2.31 12.49
N VAL A 64 -6.06 -2.58 11.90
CA VAL A 64 -6.45 -2.05 10.59
C VAL A 64 -7.80 -1.38 10.65
N THR A 65 -7.90 -0.20 10.06
CA THR A 65 -9.16 0.55 9.97
C THR A 65 -9.20 1.43 8.72
N TYR A 66 -10.40 1.85 8.33
CA TYR A 66 -10.61 2.84 7.27
C TYR A 66 -11.29 4.10 7.81
N VAL A 67 -10.59 5.23 7.65
CA VAL A 67 -10.96 6.54 8.18
C VAL A 67 -10.90 7.58 7.09
N GLU A 68 -11.99 8.30 6.84
CA GLU A 68 -12.03 9.41 5.89
C GLU A 68 -11.51 10.71 6.53
N PRO A 69 -10.73 11.55 5.81
CA PRO A 69 -10.25 11.38 4.44
C PRO A 69 -8.89 10.65 4.36
N LYS A 70 -8.39 10.09 5.46
CA LYS A 70 -7.03 9.54 5.57
C LYS A 70 -6.82 8.25 4.78
N GLY A 71 -7.86 7.45 4.56
CA GLY A 71 -7.79 6.17 3.87
C GLY A 71 -7.66 5.00 4.84
N ILE A 72 -6.91 3.98 4.44
CA ILE A 72 -6.67 2.76 5.22
C ILE A 72 -5.47 3.00 6.13
N ILE A 73 -5.66 2.78 7.43
CA ILE A 73 -4.63 2.93 8.46
C ILE A 73 -4.29 1.52 8.95
N ILE A 74 -3.01 1.16 8.88
CA ILE A 74 -2.46 -0.11 9.33
C ILE A 74 -1.40 0.20 10.37
N SER A 75 -1.68 -0.09 11.64
CA SER A 75 -0.73 0.06 12.73
C SER A 75 -0.19 -1.31 13.12
N VAL A 76 1.14 -1.42 13.20
CA VAL A 76 1.82 -2.67 13.54
C VAL A 76 2.69 -2.42 14.77
N LYS A 77 2.57 -3.28 15.78
CA LYS A 77 3.40 -3.26 16.98
C LYS A 77 3.94 -4.64 17.29
N PHE A 78 5.27 -4.75 17.47
CA PHE A 78 5.90 -5.97 17.97
C PHE A 78 5.84 -6.02 19.50
N ARG A 79 5.45 -7.16 20.07
CA ARG A 79 5.30 -7.35 21.52
C ARG A 79 6.47 -8.07 22.20
N THR A 80 7.32 -8.81 21.48
CA THR A 80 8.30 -9.71 22.10
C THR A 80 9.76 -9.31 21.82
N PHE A 81 10.59 -9.44 22.86
CA PHE A 81 12.04 -9.21 22.90
C PHE A 81 12.76 -9.77 21.67
N LEU A 82 13.18 -8.85 20.81
CA LEU A 82 14.05 -9.15 19.69
C LEU A 82 15.51 -9.25 20.17
N PRO A 83 16.38 -10.02 19.49
CA PRO A 83 17.83 -9.80 19.56
C PRO A 83 18.15 -8.30 19.35
N PRO A 84 19.34 -7.81 19.74
CA PRO A 84 19.66 -6.39 19.66
C PRO A 84 19.28 -5.84 18.28
N TYR A 85 18.32 -4.93 18.26
CA TYR A 85 17.83 -4.32 17.04
C TYR A 85 18.87 -3.32 16.54
N GLU A 86 19.47 -3.60 15.39
CA GLU A 86 20.56 -2.80 14.81
C GLU A 86 20.04 -1.66 13.92
N GLY A 87 18.74 -1.34 14.03
CA GLY A 87 18.05 -0.47 13.10
C GLY A 87 17.52 -1.23 11.87
N ILE A 88 16.70 -0.52 11.08
CA ILE A 88 16.15 -1.06 9.85
C ILE A 88 17.27 -1.33 8.83
N LYS A 89 17.20 -2.48 8.16
CA LYS A 89 18.12 -2.91 7.11
C LYS A 89 17.45 -2.82 5.72
N GLU A 90 18.26 -2.87 4.67
CA GLU A 90 17.79 -2.82 3.28
C GLU A 90 16.84 -3.99 2.96
N GLU A 91 17.18 -5.18 3.45
CA GLU A 91 16.38 -6.39 3.26
C GLU A 91 15.00 -6.26 3.92
N ASP A 92 14.93 -5.57 5.07
CA ASP A 92 13.67 -5.36 5.79
C ASP A 92 12.69 -4.51 4.98
N LEU A 93 13.19 -3.45 4.35
CA LEU A 93 12.38 -2.57 3.50
C LEU A 93 11.94 -3.31 2.24
N ASN A 94 12.84 -4.04 1.57
CA ASN A 94 12.50 -4.81 0.38
C ASN A 94 11.47 -5.90 0.65
N LEU A 95 11.61 -6.63 1.77
CA LEU A 95 10.63 -7.61 2.22
C LEU A 95 9.29 -6.96 2.56
N PHE A 96 9.32 -5.81 3.24
CA PHE A 96 8.11 -5.05 3.54
C PHE A 96 7.35 -4.70 2.27
N PHE A 97 7.97 -3.99 1.32
CA PHE A 97 7.29 -3.61 0.08
C PHE A 97 6.79 -4.84 -0.69
N SER A 98 7.60 -5.89 -0.82
CA SER A 98 7.20 -7.13 -1.49
C SER A 98 5.97 -7.80 -0.84
N SER A 99 5.86 -7.71 0.49
CA SER A 99 4.76 -8.34 1.24
C SER A 99 3.42 -7.61 1.11
N ILE A 100 3.41 -6.32 0.76
CA ILE A 100 2.19 -5.52 0.57
C ILE A 100 1.29 -6.18 -0.49
N TRP A 101 1.89 -6.73 -1.55
CA TRP A 101 1.18 -7.48 -2.57
C TRP A 101 0.46 -8.72 -2.00
N ARG A 102 1.07 -9.43 -1.06
CA ARG A 102 0.44 -10.63 -0.46
C ARG A 102 -0.81 -10.30 0.32
N VAL A 103 -0.85 -9.10 0.90
CA VAL A 103 -2.01 -8.60 1.66
C VAL A 103 -3.06 -8.03 0.72
N PHE A 104 -2.68 -7.14 -0.20
CA PHE A 104 -3.65 -6.38 -1.00
C PHE A 104 -3.88 -6.87 -2.41
N GLY A 105 -2.94 -7.65 -2.96
CA GLY A 105 -2.85 -7.91 -4.39
C GLY A 105 -4.10 -8.48 -5.02
N TYR A 106 -4.72 -9.45 -4.35
CA TYR A 106 -6.06 -9.88 -4.69
C TYR A 106 -7.09 -8.86 -4.20
N GLY A 107 -7.74 -8.18 -5.15
CA GLY A 107 -8.85 -7.27 -4.90
C GLY A 107 -8.46 -5.80 -4.74
N ILE A 108 -7.18 -5.43 -4.80
CA ILE A 108 -6.72 -4.02 -4.79
C ILE A 108 -7.46 -3.17 -5.84
N SER A 109 -7.79 -3.74 -7.00
CA SER A 109 -8.49 -3.03 -8.09
C SER A 109 -9.93 -2.62 -7.78
N LYS A 110 -10.53 -3.15 -6.69
CA LYS A 110 -11.88 -2.81 -6.25
C LYS A 110 -11.93 -1.52 -5.44
N TYR A 111 -10.79 -1.11 -4.88
CA TYR A 111 -10.68 0.10 -4.08
C TYR A 111 -10.59 1.36 -4.97
N PRO A 112 -11.18 2.49 -4.55
CA PRO A 112 -10.88 3.77 -5.16
C PRO A 112 -9.36 4.04 -5.20
N PRO A 113 -8.78 4.41 -6.36
CA PRO A 113 -7.34 4.61 -6.50
C PRO A 113 -6.81 5.82 -5.70
N THR A 114 -7.70 6.72 -5.30
CA THR A 114 -7.39 7.92 -4.50
C THR A 114 -7.25 7.63 -3.00
N ILE A 115 -7.70 6.47 -2.52
CA ILE A 115 -7.51 6.08 -1.12
C ILE A 115 -6.02 5.87 -0.85
N LYS A 116 -5.53 6.39 0.27
CA LYS A 116 -4.18 6.12 0.75
C LYS A 116 -4.14 4.86 1.61
N LEU A 117 -3.07 4.09 1.44
CA LEU A 117 -2.59 3.11 2.41
C LEU A 117 -1.57 3.80 3.30
N ASN A 118 -1.76 3.73 4.61
CA ASN A 118 -0.89 4.38 5.60
C ASN A 118 -0.44 3.31 6.60
N PHE A 119 0.84 2.96 6.55
CA PHE A 119 1.46 2.01 7.46
C PHE A 119 2.17 2.78 8.58
N TYR A 120 1.87 2.45 9.83
CA TYR A 120 2.50 3.00 11.03
C TYR A 120 3.07 1.85 11.85
N ILE A 121 4.36 1.60 11.70
CA ILE A 121 5.02 0.40 12.22
C ILE A 121 5.95 0.82 13.35
N GLN A 122 5.66 0.37 14.56
CA GLN A 122 6.58 0.46 15.68
C GLN A 122 7.54 -0.74 15.62
N LEU A 123 8.84 -0.49 15.43
CA LEU A 123 9.88 -1.53 15.32
C LEU A 123 10.48 -1.85 16.70
N GLN A 124 10.80 -0.80 17.47
CA GLN A 124 11.27 -0.85 18.86
C GLN A 124 10.71 0.35 19.64
N ASP A 125 11.14 0.56 20.89
CA ASP A 125 10.72 1.70 21.71
C ASP A 125 11.03 3.06 21.07
N THR A 126 12.13 3.16 20.31
CA THR A 126 12.59 4.39 19.65
C THR A 126 12.48 4.38 18.14
N ASP A 127 12.20 3.22 17.55
CA ASP A 127 12.31 3.03 16.10
C ASP A 127 10.94 2.80 15.48
N SER A 128 10.72 3.46 14.33
CA SER A 128 9.44 3.40 13.62
C SER A 128 9.63 3.54 12.12
N LEU A 129 8.78 2.84 11.36
CA LEU A 129 8.65 3.01 9.93
C LEU A 129 7.23 3.52 9.62
N ILE A 130 7.15 4.62 8.89
CA ILE A 130 5.91 5.13 8.31
C ILE A 130 6.03 5.07 6.81
N VAL A 131 5.02 4.49 6.15
CA VAL A 131 4.94 4.46 4.68
C VAL A 131 3.52 4.80 4.26
N GLU A 132 3.37 5.84 3.47
CA GLU A 132 2.08 6.28 2.92
C GLU A 132 2.13 6.35 1.40
N PHE A 133 1.14 5.79 0.71
CA PHE A 133 1.00 5.93 -0.74
C PHE A 133 -0.45 5.69 -1.19
N PRO A 134 -0.88 6.24 -2.34
CA PRO A 134 -2.21 5.96 -2.87
C PRO A 134 -2.30 4.53 -3.42
N ILE A 135 -3.47 3.89 -3.25
CA ILE A 135 -3.78 2.58 -3.83
C ILE A 135 -3.56 2.55 -5.34
N GLY A 136 -3.84 3.66 -6.03
CA GLY A 136 -3.59 3.80 -7.46
C GLY A 136 -2.12 3.56 -7.84
N ALA A 137 -1.18 4.09 -7.06
CA ALA A 137 0.26 3.87 -7.31
C ALA A 137 0.64 2.41 -7.17
N LEU A 138 0.14 1.75 -6.12
CA LEU A 138 0.36 0.31 -5.90
C LEU A 138 -0.22 -0.53 -7.05
N LEU A 139 -1.44 -0.19 -7.50
CA LEU A 139 -2.11 -0.86 -8.61
C LEU A 139 -1.36 -0.68 -9.94
N ASP A 140 -0.88 0.53 -10.23
CA ASP A 140 -0.16 0.82 -11.46
C ASP A 140 1.22 0.16 -11.47
N PHE A 141 1.92 0.10 -10.32
CA PHE A 141 3.18 -0.62 -10.21
C PHE A 141 2.97 -2.14 -10.38
N PHE A 142 1.95 -2.70 -9.75
CA PHE A 142 1.58 -4.10 -9.94
C PHE A 142 1.25 -4.45 -11.40
N LYS A 143 0.60 -3.54 -12.12
CA LYS A 143 0.28 -3.70 -13.54
C LYS A 143 1.45 -3.35 -14.46
N GLU A 144 2.65 -3.16 -13.91
CA GLU A 144 3.87 -2.81 -14.65
C GLU A 144 3.72 -1.53 -15.51
N LYS A 145 2.80 -0.64 -15.14
CA LYS A 145 2.59 0.63 -15.86
C LYS A 145 3.56 1.72 -15.43
N ILE A 146 4.08 1.59 -14.21
CA ILE A 146 5.12 2.45 -13.65
C ILE A 146 6.26 1.57 -13.17
N THR A 147 7.45 2.14 -13.13
CA THR A 147 8.66 1.53 -12.57
C THR A 147 8.66 1.58 -11.03
N ARG A 148 9.54 0.81 -10.39
CA ARG A 148 9.76 0.86 -8.93
C ARG A 148 10.15 2.27 -8.47
N ALA A 149 11.04 2.94 -9.19
CA ALA A 149 11.39 4.33 -8.92
C ALA A 149 10.18 5.29 -8.98
N GLU A 150 9.30 5.13 -9.96
CA GLU A 150 8.08 5.95 -10.08
C GLU A 150 7.04 5.65 -9.00
N PHE A 151 6.97 4.39 -8.54
CA PHE A 151 6.17 4.02 -7.39
C PHE A 151 6.73 4.63 -6.09
N LEU A 152 8.03 4.48 -5.83
CA LEU A 152 8.69 5.02 -4.65
C LEU A 152 8.58 6.55 -4.56
N LYS A 153 8.62 7.27 -5.69
CA LYS A 153 8.38 8.73 -5.73
C LYS A 153 6.98 9.13 -5.27
N GLN A 154 6.02 8.22 -5.32
CA GLN A 154 4.65 8.44 -4.83
C GLN A 154 4.48 8.02 -3.36
N CYS A 155 5.51 7.44 -2.75
CA CYS A 155 5.53 7.09 -1.34
C CYS A 155 6.02 8.29 -0.51
N GLU A 156 5.37 8.50 0.62
CA GLU A 156 5.91 9.29 1.73
C GLU A 156 6.44 8.30 2.77
N ILE A 157 7.76 8.33 2.99
CA ILE A 157 8.47 7.37 3.82
C ILE A 157 9.15 8.12 4.96
N TRP A 158 8.93 7.66 6.19
CA TRP A 158 9.63 8.15 7.36
C TRP A 158 10.26 6.99 8.13
N ILE A 159 11.53 7.15 8.50
CA ILE A 159 12.29 6.17 9.26
C ILE A 159 12.79 6.88 10.53
N ASN A 160 12.38 6.38 11.68
CA ASN A 160 12.75 6.92 13.00
C ASN A 160 12.46 8.41 13.17
N GLY A 161 11.32 8.87 12.62
CA GLY A 161 10.89 10.27 12.67
C GLY A 161 11.56 11.18 11.63
N GLU A 162 12.48 10.66 10.81
CA GLU A 162 13.11 11.39 9.73
C GLU A 162 12.43 11.08 8.39
N LYS A 163 12.13 12.12 7.61
CA LYS A 163 11.58 11.96 6.27
C LYS A 163 12.67 11.47 5.34
N ALA A 164 12.44 10.34 4.69
CA ALA A 164 13.38 9.80 3.72
C ALA A 164 13.31 10.54 2.38
N GLU A 165 14.46 10.68 1.74
CA GLU A 165 14.58 11.15 0.35
C GLU A 165 14.59 9.96 -0.60
N VAL A 166 13.88 10.07 -1.73
CA VAL A 166 13.80 9.00 -2.74
C VAL A 166 14.52 9.44 -4.01
N GLU A 167 15.62 8.78 -4.33
CA GLU A 167 16.41 9.00 -5.55
C GLU A 167 16.41 7.75 -6.43
N GLY A 168 15.48 7.69 -7.38
CA GLY A 168 15.32 6.51 -8.23
C GLY A 168 14.86 5.32 -7.39
N ASP A 169 15.66 4.26 -7.37
CA ASP A 169 15.41 3.06 -6.58
C ASP A 169 16.09 3.10 -5.20
N ILE A 170 16.56 4.26 -4.74
CA ILE A 170 17.28 4.42 -3.46
C ILE A 170 16.44 5.24 -2.50
N ILE A 171 16.26 4.74 -1.28
CA ILE A 171 15.70 5.47 -0.14
C ILE A 171 16.85 5.94 0.74
N LYS A 172 16.92 7.23 1.06
CA LYS A 172 17.97 7.83 1.88
C LYS A 172 17.40 8.44 3.14
N VAL A 173 18.08 8.21 4.26
CA VAL A 173 17.84 8.85 5.56
C VAL A 173 19.20 9.22 6.16
N LEU A 174 19.29 10.09 7.18
CA LEU A 174 20.61 10.58 7.63
C LEU A 174 21.56 9.42 7.96
N GLY A 175 22.65 9.33 7.20
CA GLY A 175 23.69 8.32 7.38
C GLY A 175 23.37 6.91 6.87
N LYS A 176 22.24 6.68 6.20
CA LYS A 176 21.88 5.39 5.61
C LYS A 176 21.26 5.53 4.22
N GLU A 177 21.62 4.61 3.34
CA GLU A 177 21.00 4.43 2.04
C GLU A 177 20.49 2.99 1.94
N PHE A 178 19.31 2.83 1.37
CA PHE A 178 18.69 1.54 1.12
C PHE A 178 18.39 1.42 -0.37
N LYS A 179 19.05 0.48 -1.03
CA LYS A 179 18.78 0.12 -2.41
C LYS A 179 17.55 -0.78 -2.46
N MET A 180 16.55 -0.31 -3.16
CA MET A 180 15.31 -1.04 -3.33
C MET A 180 15.41 -1.93 -4.56
N ASP A 181 15.03 -3.19 -4.47
CA ASP A 181 14.97 -4.17 -5.55
C ASP A 181 13.70 -5.04 -5.52
N PHE A 182 12.76 -4.72 -4.62
CA PHE A 182 11.51 -5.45 -4.46
C PHE A 182 10.70 -5.62 -5.75
N THR A 183 9.98 -6.74 -5.76
CA THR A 183 9.01 -7.14 -6.78
C THR A 183 7.73 -7.60 -6.09
N PHE A 184 6.61 -7.55 -6.79
CA PHE A 184 5.33 -8.06 -6.30
C PHE A 184 5.06 -9.48 -6.78
#